data_AF-A0A243D273-F1
#
_entry.id   AF-A0A243D273-F1
#
_cell.length_a   1.000
_cell.length_b   1.000
_cell.length_c   1.000
_cell.angle_alpha   90.00
_cell.angle_beta   90.00
_cell.angle_gamma   90.00
#
_symmetry.space_group_name_H-M   'P 1'
#
loop_
_entity.id
_entity.type
_entity.pdbx_description
1 polymer ?
#
loop_
_entity_poly.entity_id
_entity_poly.type
_entity_poly.pdbx_seq_one_letter_code
_entity_poly.pdbx_strand_id
1 'polypeptide(L)'
;GPNPNITVPVINDTISTGTGIRIQVAGIYQISYTLTISLDNVPVAPEAARFFLSLNSSTNIIAGSGTAVRSNIIGTGEVDVSSGVILINLNPGDLIQIVPVEVIGTVDIRSAALTVAQIR
;
A
#
# COMPACT_ATOMS: atom_id res chain seq x y z
N GLY A 1 -26.48 6.70 -20.51
CA GLY A 1 -26.53 7.97 -19.75
C GLY A 1 -25.12 8.31 -19.29
N PRO A 2 -24.76 9.59 -19.08
CA PRO A 2 -23.43 9.93 -18.61
C PRO A 2 -23.23 9.32 -17.22
N ASN A 3 -22.05 8.76 -16.97
CA ASN A 3 -21.74 8.15 -15.67
C ASN A 3 -21.95 9.18 -14.55
N PRO A 4 -22.49 8.77 -13.38
CA PRO A 4 -22.60 9.65 -12.23
C PRO A 4 -21.19 10.14 -11.85
N ASN A 5 -21.02 11.45 -11.71
CA ASN A 5 -19.85 12.00 -11.03
C ASN A 5 -19.89 11.55 -9.58
N ILE A 6 -19.18 10.46 -9.27
CA ILE A 6 -18.97 10.02 -7.89
C ILE A 6 -17.76 10.80 -7.39
N THR A 7 -18.03 11.86 -6.62
CA THR A 7 -17.00 12.59 -5.91
C THR A 7 -16.39 11.64 -4.87
N VAL A 8 -15.15 11.21 -5.10
CA VAL A 8 -14.37 10.49 -4.09
C VAL A 8 -14.20 11.45 -2.91
N PRO A 9 -14.57 11.06 -1.67
CA PRO A 9 -14.44 11.95 -0.53
C PRO A 9 -12.97 12.34 -0.36
N VAL A 10 -12.71 13.64 -0.34
CA VAL A 10 -11.46 14.18 0.23
C VAL A 10 -11.52 13.81 1.71
N ILE A 11 -10.66 12.90 2.15
CA ILE A 11 -10.45 12.67 3.58
C ILE A 11 -9.65 13.90 4.03
N ASN A 12 -10.33 14.85 4.67
CA ASN A 12 -9.93 16.25 4.94
C ASN A 12 -8.55 16.47 5.59
N ASP A 13 -7.85 15.41 5.94
CA ASP A 13 -6.64 15.45 6.74
C ASP A 13 -5.45 14.78 6.04
N THR A 14 -5.56 14.52 4.73
CA THR A 14 -4.53 13.82 3.96
C THR A 14 -4.35 14.34 2.52
N ILE A 15 -3.12 14.28 2.01
CA ILE A 15 -2.76 14.62 0.62
C ILE A 15 -2.02 13.44 -0.02
N SER A 16 -2.44 13.03 -1.21
CA SER A 16 -1.64 12.11 -2.04
C SER A 16 -0.38 12.80 -2.57
N THR A 17 0.76 12.13 -2.46
CA THR A 17 2.06 12.57 -2.99
C THR A 17 2.42 11.85 -4.30
N GLY A 18 1.53 11.02 -4.83
CA GLY A 18 1.80 10.11 -5.93
C GLY A 18 2.37 8.77 -5.46
N THR A 19 3.33 8.77 -4.54
CA THR A 19 3.98 7.55 -4.01
C THR A 19 3.55 7.18 -2.59
N GLY A 20 2.53 7.86 -2.07
CA GLY A 20 2.05 7.69 -0.69
C GLY A 20 1.09 8.78 -0.26
N ILE A 21 0.70 8.75 1.00
CA ILE A 21 -0.23 9.68 1.62
C ILE A 21 0.47 10.47 2.72
N ARG A 22 0.41 11.80 2.62
CA ARG A 22 0.91 12.72 3.63
C ARG A 22 -0.23 13.19 4.52
N ILE A 23 -0.01 13.18 5.83
CA ILE A 23 -0.96 13.60 6.85
C ILE A 23 -0.93 15.13 7.00
N GLN A 24 -2.10 15.74 7.19
CA GLN A 24 -2.27 17.17 7.40
C GLN A 24 -2.70 17.51 8.83
N VAL A 25 -3.39 16.60 9.53
CA VAL A 25 -3.87 16.82 10.90
C VAL A 25 -3.39 15.73 11.83
N ALA A 26 -2.96 16.10 13.03
CA ALA A 26 -2.53 15.15 14.04
C ALA A 26 -3.72 14.30 14.51
N GLY A 27 -3.52 12.99 14.70
CA GLY A 27 -4.59 12.13 15.17
C GLY A 27 -4.23 10.66 15.20
N ILE A 28 -5.22 9.84 15.57
CA ILE A 28 -5.12 8.38 15.49
C ILE A 28 -5.72 7.94 14.16
N TYR A 29 -4.94 7.18 13.40
CA TYR A 29 -5.32 6.71 12.07
C TYR A 29 -5.38 5.19 12.03
N GLN A 30 -6.41 4.68 11.33
CA GLN A 30 -6.44 3.35 10.77
C GLN A 30 -5.79 3.37 9.39
N ILE A 31 -4.76 2.54 9.21
CA ILE A 31 -4.06 2.40 7.94
C ILE A 31 -4.02 0.94 7.48
N SER A 32 -4.17 0.73 6.17
CA SER A 32 -4.00 -0.56 5.52
C SER A 32 -3.70 -0.36 4.04
N TYR A 33 -3.22 -1.40 3.36
CA TYR A 33 -3.03 -1.36 1.91
C TYR A 33 -3.49 -2.63 1.21
N THR A 34 -3.82 -2.47 -0.07
CA THR A 34 -3.96 -3.57 -1.01
C THR A 34 -3.09 -3.34 -2.24
N LEU A 35 -2.56 -4.41 -2.82
CA LEU A 35 -1.81 -4.41 -4.07
C LEU A 35 -2.33 -5.53 -4.96
N THR A 36 -2.38 -5.29 -6.27
CA THR A 36 -2.51 -6.35 -7.26
C THR A 36 -1.22 -6.40 -8.05
N ILE A 37 -0.60 -7.58 -8.06
CA ILE A 37 0.68 -7.86 -8.69
C ILE A 37 0.44 -8.79 -9.87
N SER A 38 1.04 -8.48 -11.02
CA SER A 38 1.09 -9.37 -12.16
C SER A 38 2.48 -10.02 -12.26
N LEU A 39 2.49 -11.30 -12.55
CA LEU A 39 3.67 -12.13 -12.80
C LEU A 39 3.83 -12.47 -14.28
N ASP A 40 2.84 -12.13 -15.12
CA ASP A 40 2.79 -12.52 -16.54
C ASP A 40 3.90 -11.90 -17.40
N ASN A 41 4.43 -10.75 -17.00
CA ASN A 41 5.49 -10.02 -17.71
C ASN A 41 6.84 -10.05 -16.99
N VAL A 42 6.97 -10.86 -15.94
CA VAL A 42 8.20 -10.92 -15.15
C VAL A 42 9.06 -12.08 -15.66
N PRO A 43 10.25 -11.81 -16.27
CA PRO A 43 11.09 -12.87 -16.84
C PRO A 43 11.61 -13.88 -15.80
N VAL A 44 11.62 -13.48 -14.51
CA VAL A 44 11.90 -14.34 -13.36
C VAL A 44 10.85 -14.06 -12.28
N ALA A 45 9.86 -14.95 -12.14
CA ALA A 45 8.86 -14.82 -11.09
C ALA A 45 9.54 -14.69 -9.71
N PRO A 46 9.10 -13.76 -8.85
CA PRO A 46 9.72 -13.57 -7.56
C PRO A 46 9.49 -14.79 -6.65
N GLU A 47 10.57 -15.34 -6.11
CA GLU A 47 10.53 -16.46 -5.16
C GLU A 47 9.72 -16.10 -3.90
N ALA A 48 9.94 -14.88 -3.42
CA ALA A 48 9.13 -14.21 -2.42
C ALA A 48 9.18 -12.70 -2.63
N ALA A 49 8.06 -12.04 -2.39
CA ALA A 49 7.96 -10.59 -2.30
C ALA A 49 7.36 -10.21 -0.94
N ARG A 50 7.95 -9.24 -0.23
CA ARG A 50 7.37 -8.69 0.99
C ARG A 50 7.16 -7.19 0.87
N PHE A 51 5.95 -6.79 1.21
CA PHE A 51 5.51 -5.39 1.20
C PHE A 51 5.22 -4.94 2.62
N PHE A 52 5.52 -3.67 2.88
CA PHE A 52 5.31 -3.03 4.16
C PHE A 52 4.79 -1.62 3.97
N LEU A 53 4.21 -1.06 5.03
CA LEU A 53 4.05 0.37 5.17
C LEU A 53 5.32 0.96 5.79
N SER A 54 5.74 2.12 5.31
CA SER A 54 6.83 2.90 5.88
C SER A 54 6.36 4.28 6.30
N LEU A 55 7.01 4.86 7.31
CA LEU A 55 6.74 6.19 7.83
C LEU A 55 7.93 7.13 7.57
N ASN A 56 7.72 8.18 6.76
CA ASN A 56 8.66 9.24 6.39
C ASN A 56 9.89 8.83 5.57
N SER A 57 10.39 7.60 5.75
CA SER A 57 11.51 7.02 5.02
C SER A 57 11.18 5.60 4.62
N SER A 58 11.64 5.15 3.46
CA SER A 58 11.44 3.78 2.97
C SER A 58 12.06 2.71 3.87
N THR A 59 12.99 3.09 4.75
CA THR A 59 13.63 2.21 5.72
C THR A 59 12.95 2.18 7.08
N ASN A 60 12.04 3.12 7.36
CA ASN A 60 11.35 3.21 8.65
C ASN A 60 10.02 2.44 8.58
N ILE A 61 10.11 1.13 8.73
CA ILE A 61 8.99 0.20 8.55
C ILE A 61 8.00 0.26 9.72
N ILE A 62 6.71 0.33 9.41
CA ILE A 62 5.63 0.19 10.39
C ILE A 62 5.45 -1.30 10.69
N ALA A 63 5.83 -1.71 11.90
CA ALA A 63 5.69 -3.08 12.35
C ALA A 63 4.24 -3.57 12.26
N GLY A 64 4.06 -4.85 11.87
CA GLY A 64 2.73 -5.45 11.69
C GLY A 64 2.06 -5.17 10.34
N SER A 65 2.65 -4.32 9.47
CA SER A 65 2.15 -4.07 8.10
C SER A 65 2.68 -5.04 7.04
N GLY A 66 3.61 -5.91 7.45
CA GLY A 66 4.29 -6.84 6.57
C GLY A 66 3.32 -7.86 5.98
N THR A 67 3.24 -7.90 4.66
CA THR A 67 2.51 -8.93 3.92
C THR A 67 3.46 -9.62 2.96
N ALA A 68 3.55 -10.95 3.07
CA ALA A 68 4.39 -11.77 2.22
C ALA A 68 3.57 -12.42 1.11
N VAL A 69 4.09 -12.34 -0.09
CA VAL A 69 3.63 -13.09 -1.27
C VAL A 69 4.67 -14.15 -1.59
N ARG A 70 4.21 -15.38 -1.77
CA ARG A 70 5.02 -16.46 -2.33
C ARG A 70 4.38 -16.88 -3.65
N SER A 71 5.16 -16.88 -4.73
CA SER A 71 4.71 -17.44 -6.00
C SER A 71 4.67 -18.98 -5.87
N ASN A 72 3.48 -19.56 -5.84
CA ASN A 72 3.28 -21.02 -6.00
C ASN A 72 2.40 -21.33 -7.22
N ILE A 73 2.37 -20.41 -8.19
CA ILE A 73 1.27 -20.33 -9.15
C ILE A 73 1.58 -21.12 -10.42
N ILE A 74 0.91 -22.26 -10.56
CA ILE A 74 0.52 -22.84 -11.85
C ILE A 74 -0.81 -22.14 -12.24
N GLY A 75 -0.77 -21.08 -13.04
CA GLY A 75 -1.95 -20.25 -13.37
C GLY A 75 -1.62 -18.81 -13.78
N THR A 76 -2.63 -18.03 -14.20
CA THR A 76 -2.59 -16.75 -14.95
C THR A 76 -2.00 -15.53 -14.21
N GLY A 77 -0.96 -15.72 -13.39
CA GLY A 77 0.00 -14.69 -13.04
C GLY A 77 -0.43 -13.54 -12.11
N GLU A 78 -1.69 -13.34 -11.74
CA GLU A 78 -2.06 -12.24 -10.83
C GLU A 78 -2.17 -12.65 -9.35
N VAL A 79 -1.68 -11.79 -8.46
CA VAL A 79 -1.70 -11.97 -7.01
C VAL A 79 -2.20 -10.72 -6.31
N ASP A 80 -3.25 -10.88 -5.52
CA ASP A 80 -3.73 -9.85 -4.62
C ASP A 80 -3.04 -9.95 -3.25
N VAL A 81 -2.59 -8.80 -2.76
CA VAL A 81 -1.92 -8.62 -1.47
C VAL A 81 -2.77 -7.68 -0.65
N SER A 82 -3.08 -8.05 0.59
CA SER A 82 -3.78 -7.17 1.53
C SER A 82 -3.07 -7.20 2.87
N SER A 83 -2.84 -6.02 3.44
CA SER A 83 -2.34 -5.91 4.81
C SER A 83 -3.46 -6.04 5.82
N GLY A 84 -3.09 -6.33 7.07
CA GLY A 84 -3.95 -6.04 8.21
C GLY A 84 -4.17 -4.54 8.40
N VAL A 85 -5.18 -4.20 9.20
CA VAL A 85 -5.43 -2.83 9.65
C VAL A 85 -4.54 -2.52 10.84
N ILE A 86 -3.89 -1.35 10.81
CA ILE A 86 -2.99 -0.88 11.85
C ILE A 86 -3.51 0.44 12.41
N LEU A 87 -3.41 0.58 13.73
CA LEU A 87 -3.67 1.82 14.44
C LEU A 87 -2.35 2.52 14.76
N ILE A 88 -2.22 3.77 14.36
CA ILE A 88 -1.00 4.56 14.58
C ILE A 88 -1.33 6.03 14.87
N ASN A 89 -0.55 6.65 15.75
CA ASN A 89 -0.57 8.10 15.94
C ASN A 89 0.28 8.75 14.85
N LEU A 90 -0.30 9.70 14.10
CA LEU A 90 0.40 10.44 13.06
C LEU A 90 0.32 11.94 13.30
N ASN A 91 1.33 12.65 12.83
CA ASN A 91 1.47 14.10 12.92
C ASN A 91 1.40 14.73 11.53
N PRO A 92 1.04 16.03 11.44
CA PRO A 92 1.11 16.77 10.19
C PRO A 92 2.51 16.67 9.56
N GLY A 93 2.54 16.37 8.27
CA GLY A 93 3.77 16.17 7.52
C GLY A 93 4.22 14.71 7.41
N ASP A 94 3.71 13.83 8.27
CA ASP A 94 4.02 12.39 8.21
C ASP A 94 3.61 11.80 6.86
N LEU A 95 4.49 11.02 6.25
CA LEU A 95 4.29 10.39 4.96
C LEU A 95 4.22 8.87 5.13
N ILE A 96 3.11 8.27 4.71
CA ILE A 96 2.91 6.82 4.66
C ILE A 96 3.08 6.34 3.23
N GLN A 97 3.89 5.31 3.04
CA GLN A 97 4.15 4.71 1.72
C GLN A 97 4.10 3.20 1.80
N ILE A 98 3.78 2.56 0.69
CA ILE A 98 3.96 1.12 0.53
C ILE A 98 5.35 0.89 -0.05
N VAL A 99 6.16 0.06 0.59
CA VAL A 99 7.53 -0.21 0.17
C VAL A 99 7.79 -1.71 0.02
N PRO A 100 8.47 -2.12 -1.06
CA PRO A 100 9.01 -3.47 -1.17
C PRO A 100 10.28 -3.56 -0.31
N VAL A 101 10.38 -4.57 0.56
CA VAL A 101 11.56 -4.76 1.44
C VAL A 101 12.37 -5.98 1.03
N GLU A 102 11.72 -7.05 0.61
CA GLU A 102 12.38 -8.27 0.13
C GLU A 102 11.73 -8.65 -1.19
N VAL A 103 12.31 -8.24 -2.31
CA VAL A 103 11.88 -8.68 -3.65
C VAL A 103 13.09 -9.33 -4.31
N ILE A 104 13.05 -10.65 -4.43
CA ILE A 104 14.02 -11.40 -5.23
C ILE A 104 13.41 -11.52 -6.64
N GLY A 105 13.78 -10.61 -7.56
CA GLY A 105 13.24 -10.55 -8.92
C GLY A 105 12.65 -9.17 -9.26
N THR A 106 11.70 -9.12 -10.20
CA THR A 106 10.93 -7.92 -10.51
C THR A 106 9.45 -8.17 -10.20
N VAL A 107 8.73 -7.15 -9.77
CA VAL A 107 7.29 -7.20 -9.48
C VAL A 107 6.62 -6.17 -10.37
N ASP A 108 5.60 -6.58 -11.13
CA ASP A 108 4.75 -5.66 -11.90
C ASP A 108 3.50 -5.34 -11.07
N ILE A 109 3.44 -4.15 -10.48
CA ILE A 109 2.28 -3.71 -9.67
C ILE A 109 1.24 -3.11 -10.62
N ARG A 110 0.10 -3.78 -10.75
CA ARG A 110 -1.04 -3.33 -11.58
C ARG A 110 -1.88 -2.27 -10.90
N SER A 111 -2.08 -2.42 -9.60
CA SER A 111 -2.83 -1.47 -8.79
C SER A 111 -2.36 -1.48 -7.35
N ALA A 112 -2.51 -0.33 -6.70
CA ALA A 112 -2.23 -0.16 -5.29
C ALA A 112 -3.28 0.76 -4.68
N ALA A 113 -3.77 0.42 -3.49
CA ALA A 113 -4.61 1.29 -2.70
C ALA A 113 -4.04 1.38 -1.29
N LEU A 114 -3.83 2.60 -0.80
CA LEU A 114 -3.47 2.90 0.58
C LEU A 114 -4.70 3.52 1.24
N THR A 115 -5.25 2.83 2.24
CA THR A 115 -6.38 3.31 3.02
C THR A 115 -5.84 4.00 4.26
N VAL A 116 -6.27 5.25 4.49
CA VAL A 116 -5.93 6.04 5.66
C VAL A 116 -7.21 6.70 6.16
N ALA A 117 -7.65 6.33 7.36
CA ALA A 117 -8.86 6.86 7.97
C ALA A 117 -8.57 7.34 9.39
N GLN A 118 -8.81 8.63 9.66
CA GLN A 118 -8.74 9.16 11.02
C GLN A 118 -9.94 8.65 11.83
N ILE A 119 -9.70 8.18 13.06
CA ILE A 119 -10.78 7.64 13.92
C ILE A 119 -11.10 8.52 15.12
N ARG A 120 -10.30 9.55 15.40
CA ARG A 120 -10.54 10.58 16.43
C ARG A 120 -9.80 11.87 16.14
#